data_AF-A0A7S2XEB0-F1
#
_entry.id   AF-A0A7S2XEB0-F1
#
_cell.length_a   1.000
_cell.length_b   1.000
_cell.length_c   1.000
_cell.angle_alpha   90.00
_cell.angle_beta   90.00
_cell.angle_gamma   90.00
#
_symmetry.space_group_name_H-M   'P 1'
#
loop_
_entity.id
_entity.type
_entity.pdbx_description
1 polymer ?
#
loop_
_entity_poly.entity_id
_entity_poly.type
_entity_poly.pdbx_seq_one_letter_code
_entity_poly.pdbx_strand_id
1 'polypeptide(L)'
;MPEDDPQYSMKKRFLGGWSSREFQPQAQWNRKAKDLLSFFRTISSNAEELSTRPNFNAPVSIRNEVATLTNLEKACEDSLKKFPDSLQTDHKLLKVNKWEDSNHRNCVIMRAGEKEVLMWYIKLCREGRRLLALPYEEHAKEAPAKGQRLRLYYEAVIEPLARGSSRHHF
;
A
#
# COMPACT_ATOMS: atom_id res chain seq x y z
N MET A 1 -8.10 -13.81 -1.68
CA MET A 1 -9.31 -13.35 -0.97
C MET A 1 -9.98 -14.58 -0.36
N PRO A 2 -10.36 -14.55 0.92
CA PRO A 2 -11.03 -15.67 1.59
C PRO A 2 -12.35 -16.03 0.88
N GLU A 3 -12.67 -17.32 0.78
CA GLU A 3 -13.89 -17.80 0.08
C GLU A 3 -15.17 -17.57 0.91
N ASP A 4 -15.03 -17.37 2.21
CA ASP A 4 -16.10 -17.04 3.16
C ASP A 4 -16.46 -15.54 3.18
N ASP A 5 -15.80 -14.71 2.36
CA ASP A 5 -16.13 -13.29 2.22
C ASP A 5 -17.57 -13.15 1.67
N PRO A 6 -18.50 -12.47 2.39
CA PRO A 6 -19.89 -12.36 1.95
C PRO A 6 -20.06 -11.66 0.59
N GLN A 7 -19.07 -10.88 0.17
CA GLN A 7 -19.02 -10.22 -1.13
C GLN A 7 -18.09 -10.91 -2.14
N TYR A 8 -17.67 -12.15 -1.88
CA TYR A 8 -16.69 -12.89 -2.69
C TYR A 8 -17.01 -12.85 -4.19
N SER A 9 -18.22 -13.25 -4.59
CA SER A 9 -18.63 -13.31 -5.99
C SER A 9 -18.54 -11.95 -6.68
N MET A 10 -18.89 -10.87 -5.97
CA MET A 10 -18.87 -9.52 -6.50
C MET A 10 -17.44 -8.99 -6.63
N LYS A 11 -16.63 -9.15 -5.58
CA LYS A 11 -15.20 -8.78 -5.58
C LYS A 11 -14.43 -9.56 -6.65
N LYS A 12 -14.68 -10.86 -6.80
CA LYS A 12 -14.09 -11.70 -7.86
C LYS A 12 -14.42 -11.17 -9.25
N ARG A 13 -15.65 -10.67 -9.48
CA ARG A 13 -16.03 -10.05 -10.75
C ARG A 13 -15.24 -8.77 -11.02
N PHE A 14 -15.08 -7.88 -10.04
CA PHE A 14 -14.24 -6.68 -10.18
C PHE A 14 -12.77 -7.00 -10.42
N LEU A 15 -12.29 -8.09 -9.84
CA LEU A 15 -10.95 -8.61 -10.06
C LEU A 15 -10.80 -9.35 -11.40
N GLY A 16 -11.81 -9.40 -12.28
CA GLY A 16 -11.72 -10.08 -13.57
C GLY A 16 -11.73 -11.61 -13.49
N GLY A 17 -12.37 -12.16 -12.45
CA GLY A 17 -12.46 -13.61 -12.21
C GLY A 17 -11.36 -14.16 -11.29
N TRP A 18 -10.34 -13.36 -10.97
CA TRP A 18 -9.21 -13.77 -10.14
C TRP A 18 -9.56 -13.72 -8.64
N SER A 19 -9.23 -14.78 -7.91
CA SER A 19 -9.35 -14.85 -6.44
C SER A 19 -8.02 -14.55 -5.71
N SER A 20 -6.91 -14.64 -6.44
CA SER A 20 -5.55 -14.33 -5.99
C SER A 20 -4.76 -13.70 -7.14
N ARG A 21 -3.75 -12.89 -6.81
CA ARG A 21 -2.86 -12.25 -7.78
C ARG A 21 -1.51 -11.99 -7.14
N GLU A 22 -0.45 -12.23 -7.90
CA GLU A 22 0.91 -11.88 -7.51
C GLU A 22 1.25 -10.46 -7.97
N PHE A 23 1.98 -9.73 -7.14
CA PHE A 23 2.43 -8.37 -7.41
C PHE A 23 3.93 -8.26 -7.19
N GLN A 24 4.60 -7.50 -8.06
CA GLN A 24 6.01 -7.14 -7.93
C GLN A 24 6.17 -5.62 -7.75
N PRO A 25 5.68 -5.06 -6.63
CA PRO A 25 5.74 -3.64 -6.41
C PRO A 25 7.18 -3.17 -6.17
N GLN A 26 7.42 -1.88 -6.38
CA GLN A 26 8.69 -1.23 -6.10
C GLN A 26 8.47 -0.15 -5.04
N ALA A 27 9.55 0.32 -4.41
CA ALA A 27 9.53 1.38 -3.40
C ALA A 27 9.31 2.79 -4.01
N GLN A 28 8.32 2.91 -4.90
CA GLN A 28 8.00 4.11 -5.64
C GLN A 28 6.52 4.15 -6.01
N TRP A 29 6.00 5.38 -6.15
CA TRP A 29 4.66 5.60 -6.64
C TRP A 29 4.61 5.44 -8.17
N ASN A 30 4.17 4.29 -8.65
CA ASN A 30 4.06 3.99 -10.08
C ASN A 30 2.81 3.16 -10.40
N ARG A 31 2.67 2.69 -11.65
CA ARG A 31 1.53 1.85 -12.06
C ARG A 31 1.38 0.59 -11.21
N LYS A 32 2.48 -0.10 -10.87
CA LYS A 32 2.42 -1.32 -10.06
C LYS A 32 1.91 -1.03 -8.63
N ALA A 33 2.30 0.10 -8.05
CA ALA A 33 1.79 0.55 -6.76
C ALA A 33 0.28 0.84 -6.82
N LYS A 34 -0.18 1.48 -7.89
CA LYS A 34 -1.61 1.74 -8.13
C LYS A 34 -2.41 0.45 -8.32
N ASP A 35 -1.89 -0.50 -9.10
CA ASP A 35 -2.53 -1.80 -9.31
C ASP A 35 -2.63 -2.60 -8.00
N LEU A 36 -1.58 -2.55 -7.16
CA LEU A 36 -1.60 -3.15 -5.83
C LEU A 36 -2.69 -2.52 -4.95
N LEU A 37 -2.76 -1.19 -4.88
CA LEU A 37 -3.79 -0.50 -4.11
C LEU A 37 -5.20 -0.77 -4.64
N SER A 38 -5.38 -0.81 -5.96
CA SER A 38 -6.66 -1.14 -6.60
C SER A 38 -7.16 -2.52 -6.18
N PHE A 39 -6.25 -3.51 -6.11
CA PHE A 39 -6.55 -4.83 -5.56
C PHE A 39 -6.97 -4.75 -4.09
N PHE A 40 -6.20 -4.06 -3.25
CA PHE A 40 -6.52 -3.91 -1.83
C PHE A 40 -7.83 -3.15 -1.58
N ARG A 41 -8.18 -2.15 -2.40
CA ARG A 41 -9.47 -1.46 -2.36
C ARG A 41 -10.62 -2.38 -2.70
N THR A 42 -10.44 -3.21 -3.73
CA THR A 42 -11.45 -4.18 -4.14
C THR A 42 -11.76 -5.17 -3.00
N ILE A 43 -10.73 -5.78 -2.42
CA ILE A 43 -10.94 -6.77 -1.34
C ILE A 43 -11.46 -6.12 -0.05
N SER A 44 -11.14 -4.84 0.20
CA SER A 44 -11.56 -4.12 1.39
C SER A 44 -12.97 -3.51 1.28
N SER A 45 -13.61 -3.62 0.11
CA SER A 45 -14.92 -3.01 -0.14
C SER A 45 -16.07 -3.73 0.56
N ASN A 46 -17.04 -2.96 1.04
CA ASN A 46 -18.31 -3.49 1.55
C ASN A 46 -19.37 -3.56 0.42
N ALA A 47 -20.55 -4.10 0.73
CA ALA A 47 -21.63 -4.27 -0.26
C ALA A 47 -22.11 -2.94 -0.87
N GLU A 48 -22.23 -1.89 -0.05
CA GLU A 48 -22.67 -0.56 -0.48
C GLU A 48 -21.68 0.05 -1.47
N GLU A 49 -20.39 0.06 -1.14
CA GLU A 49 -19.33 0.56 -2.03
C GLU A 49 -19.32 -0.20 -3.35
N LEU A 50 -19.43 -1.52 -3.34
CA LEU A 50 -19.43 -2.33 -4.56
C LEU A 50 -20.66 -2.06 -5.44
N SER A 51 -21.82 -1.76 -4.83
CA SER A 51 -23.07 -1.48 -5.56
C SER A 51 -22.96 -0.24 -6.46
N THR A 52 -22.11 0.72 -6.08
CA THR A 52 -21.84 1.94 -6.86
C THR A 52 -20.96 1.72 -8.09
N ARG A 53 -20.44 0.51 -8.28
CA ARG A 53 -19.49 0.15 -9.35
C ARG A 53 -18.29 1.11 -9.43
N PRO A 54 -17.51 1.23 -8.34
CA PRO A 54 -16.46 2.22 -8.25
C PRO A 54 -15.28 1.88 -9.18
N ASN A 55 -14.56 2.91 -9.60
CA ASN A 55 -13.26 2.74 -10.25
C ASN A 55 -12.17 2.60 -9.19
N PHE A 56 -11.72 1.36 -8.92
CA PHE A 56 -10.72 1.07 -7.88
C PHE A 56 -9.31 1.64 -8.14
N ASN A 57 -9.05 2.19 -9.34
CA ASN A 57 -7.84 2.97 -9.58
C ASN A 57 -7.84 4.32 -8.85
N ALA A 58 -9.01 4.80 -8.45
CA ALA A 58 -9.22 5.95 -7.59
C ALA A 58 -9.63 5.49 -6.17
N PRO A 59 -9.45 6.34 -5.14
CA PRO A 59 -9.99 6.03 -3.82
C PRO A 59 -11.53 5.98 -3.84
N VAL A 60 -12.10 5.08 -3.04
CA VAL A 60 -13.55 4.82 -3.02
C VAL A 60 -14.24 5.61 -1.92
N SER A 61 -13.75 5.48 -0.69
CA SER A 61 -14.24 6.17 0.50
C SER A 61 -13.11 6.24 1.52
N ILE A 62 -13.21 7.12 2.52
CA ILE A 62 -12.23 7.17 3.61
C ILE A 62 -12.16 5.82 4.35
N ARG A 63 -13.33 5.21 4.63
CA ARG A 63 -13.41 3.89 5.26
C ARG A 63 -12.70 2.81 4.45
N ASN A 64 -12.93 2.77 3.13
CA ASN A 64 -12.28 1.83 2.22
C ASN A 64 -10.77 2.02 2.18
N GLU A 65 -10.31 3.27 2.11
CA GLU A 65 -8.88 3.56 2.02
C GLU A 65 -8.16 3.22 3.33
N VAL A 66 -8.76 3.51 4.48
CA VAL A 66 -8.23 3.09 5.79
C VAL A 66 -8.13 1.56 5.87
N ALA A 67 -9.16 0.82 5.45
CA ALA A 67 -9.14 -0.63 5.43
C ALA A 67 -8.07 -1.17 4.46
N THR A 68 -7.94 -0.55 3.28
CA THR A 68 -6.92 -0.87 2.26
C THR A 68 -5.51 -0.73 2.83
N LEU A 69 -5.20 0.42 3.42
CA LEU A 69 -3.88 0.69 4.02
C LEU A 69 -3.59 -0.23 5.21
N THR A 70 -4.61 -0.56 6.00
CA THR A 70 -4.47 -1.51 7.13
C THR A 70 -4.15 -2.92 6.63
N ASN A 71 -4.90 -3.41 5.64
CA ASN A 71 -4.69 -4.74 5.06
C ASN A 71 -3.34 -4.84 4.33
N LEU A 72 -2.93 -3.80 3.61
CA LEU A 72 -1.63 -3.76 2.93
C LEU A 72 -0.47 -3.73 3.92
N GLU A 73 -0.54 -2.89 4.96
CA GLU A 73 0.48 -2.88 6.01
C GLU A 73 0.62 -4.25 6.66
N LYS A 74 -0.50 -4.88 7.05
CA LYS A 74 -0.48 -6.21 7.65
C LYS A 74 0.17 -7.24 6.72
N ALA A 75 -0.17 -7.23 5.43
CA ALA A 75 0.45 -8.12 4.45
C ALA A 75 1.97 -7.88 4.32
N CYS A 76 2.41 -6.63 4.39
CA CYS A 76 3.84 -6.29 4.38
C CYS A 76 4.55 -6.75 5.67
N GLU A 77 3.95 -6.54 6.84
CA GLU A 77 4.48 -6.99 8.13
C GLU A 77 4.57 -8.52 8.21
N ASP A 78 3.54 -9.23 7.76
CA ASP A 78 3.54 -10.69 7.71
C ASP A 78 4.56 -11.24 6.71
N SER A 79 4.84 -10.50 5.63
CA SER A 79 5.92 -10.85 4.70
C SER A 79 7.30 -10.59 5.31
N LEU A 80 7.48 -9.47 6.03
CA LEU A 80 8.74 -9.16 6.71
C LEU A 80 9.11 -10.19 7.77
N LYS A 81 8.14 -10.74 8.51
CA LYS A 81 8.36 -11.78 9.52
C LYS A 81 8.94 -13.08 8.96
N LYS A 82 8.84 -13.31 7.64
CA LYS A 82 9.37 -14.53 6.97
C LYS A 82 10.87 -14.45 6.71
N PHE A 83 11.48 -13.26 6.78
CA PHE A 83 12.92 -13.14 6.63
C PHE A 83 13.62 -13.58 7.92
N PRO A 84 14.70 -14.38 7.82
CA PRO A 84 15.43 -14.84 9.00
C PRO A 84 16.18 -13.71 9.73
N ASP A 85 16.52 -12.64 9.00
CA ASP A 85 17.37 -11.55 9.48
C ASP A 85 16.68 -10.19 9.32
N SER A 86 17.16 -9.18 10.05
CA SER A 86 16.72 -7.78 9.90
C SER A 86 17.30 -7.12 8.64
N LEU A 87 16.73 -5.98 8.21
CA LEU A 87 17.32 -5.16 7.14
C LEU A 87 18.69 -4.60 7.56
N GLN A 88 18.83 -4.23 8.84
CA GLN A 88 20.08 -3.72 9.39
C GLN A 88 21.19 -4.77 9.35
N THR A 89 20.86 -6.04 9.58
CA THR A 89 21.79 -7.17 9.40
C THR A 89 22.26 -7.24 7.95
N ASP A 90 21.35 -7.18 6.99
CA ASP A 90 21.70 -7.24 5.56
C ASP A 90 22.59 -6.07 5.16
N HIS A 91 22.27 -4.85 5.59
CA HIS A 91 23.10 -3.68 5.33
C HIS A 91 24.49 -3.79 5.97
N LYS A 92 24.61 -4.39 7.15
CA LYS A 92 25.92 -4.67 7.76
C LYS A 92 26.72 -5.67 6.92
N LEU A 93 26.09 -6.76 6.46
CA LEU A 93 26.72 -7.74 5.58
C LEU A 93 27.21 -7.09 4.27
N LEU A 94 26.39 -6.25 3.65
CA LEU A 94 26.72 -5.57 2.39
C LEU A 94 27.88 -4.57 2.49
N LYS A 95 28.24 -4.13 3.71
CA LYS A 95 29.42 -3.28 3.95
C LYS A 95 30.74 -4.06 4.04
N VAL A 96 30.69 -5.39 4.06
CA VAL A 96 31.91 -6.22 4.06
C VAL A 96 32.63 -6.07 2.72
N ASN A 97 33.91 -5.69 2.76
CA ASN A 97 34.72 -5.39 1.57
C ASN A 97 35.14 -6.62 0.75
N LYS A 98 35.10 -7.82 1.32
CA LYS A 98 35.49 -9.06 0.66
C LYS A 98 34.38 -10.09 0.78
N TRP A 99 33.76 -10.40 -0.35
CA TRP A 99 32.85 -11.52 -0.51
C TRP A 99 33.61 -12.65 -1.19
N GLU A 100 33.44 -13.86 -0.69
CA GLU A 100 34.06 -15.04 -1.31
C GLU A 100 33.43 -15.37 -2.67
N ASP A 101 32.15 -15.03 -2.84
CA ASP A 101 31.36 -15.31 -4.05
C ASP A 101 30.35 -14.17 -4.33
N SER A 102 30.26 -13.79 -5.61
CA SER A 102 29.35 -12.75 -6.09
C SER A 102 27.88 -13.16 -5.97
N ASN A 103 27.55 -14.45 -6.05
CA ASN A 103 26.17 -14.93 -5.92
C ASN A 103 25.65 -14.71 -4.50
N HIS A 104 26.45 -15.01 -3.48
CA HIS A 104 26.10 -14.73 -2.09
C HIS A 104 25.81 -13.23 -1.88
N ARG A 105 26.64 -12.36 -2.44
CA ARG A 105 26.41 -10.91 -2.38
C ARG A 105 25.09 -10.52 -3.05
N ASN A 106 24.80 -11.07 -4.24
CA ASN A 106 23.57 -10.80 -4.97
C ASN A 106 22.33 -11.26 -4.20
N CYS A 107 22.38 -12.42 -3.54
CA CYS A 107 21.30 -12.89 -2.68
C CYS A 107 21.01 -11.90 -1.53
N VAL A 108 22.05 -11.37 -0.89
CA VAL A 108 21.86 -10.37 0.20
C VAL A 108 21.34 -9.04 -0.35
N ILE A 109 21.77 -8.61 -1.54
CA ILE A 109 21.23 -7.42 -2.21
C ILE A 109 19.73 -7.57 -2.47
N MET A 110 19.32 -8.69 -3.07
CA MET A 110 17.91 -8.96 -3.37
C MET A 110 17.07 -8.98 -2.11
N ARG A 111 17.53 -9.73 -1.09
CA ARG A 111 16.88 -9.82 0.22
C ARG A 111 16.73 -8.46 0.88
N ALA A 112 17.77 -7.62 0.87
CA ALA A 112 17.73 -6.27 1.42
C ALA A 112 16.72 -5.39 0.66
N GLY A 113 16.75 -5.44 -0.68
CA GLY A 113 15.85 -4.67 -1.54
C GLY A 113 14.38 -5.02 -1.32
N GLU A 114 14.04 -6.30 -1.16
CA GLU A 114 12.68 -6.75 -0.85
C GLU A 114 12.20 -6.18 0.50
N LYS A 115 13.03 -6.25 1.55
CA LYS A 115 12.71 -5.65 2.86
C LYS A 115 12.52 -4.14 2.77
N GLU A 116 13.35 -3.44 2.00
CA GLU A 116 13.21 -1.99 1.77
C GLU A 116 11.88 -1.64 1.11
N VAL A 117 11.44 -2.43 0.12
CA VAL A 117 10.12 -2.26 -0.51
C VAL A 117 9.01 -2.46 0.51
N LEU A 118 9.04 -3.53 1.31
CA LEU A 118 8.02 -3.79 2.34
C LEU A 118 7.96 -2.66 3.38
N MET A 119 9.12 -2.22 3.90
CA MET A 119 9.21 -1.11 4.84
C MET A 119 8.72 0.22 4.24
N TRP A 120 8.93 0.43 2.94
CA TRP A 120 8.41 1.59 2.23
C TRP A 120 6.88 1.61 2.24
N TYR A 121 6.23 0.48 1.92
CA TYR A 121 4.76 0.38 1.94
C TYR A 121 4.19 0.51 3.35
N ILE A 122 4.85 -0.05 4.37
CA ILE A 122 4.44 0.13 5.77
C ILE A 122 4.45 1.63 6.14
N LYS A 123 5.53 2.35 5.80
CA LYS A 123 5.62 3.78 6.04
C LYS A 123 4.52 4.55 5.30
N LEU A 124 4.28 4.22 4.02
CA LEU A 124 3.20 4.81 3.23
C LEU A 124 1.84 4.60 3.89
N CYS A 125 1.54 3.37 4.34
CA CYS A 125 0.26 3.04 4.96
C CYS A 125 0.05 3.79 6.27
N ARG A 126 1.06 3.81 7.15
CA ARG A 126 0.99 4.53 8.43
C ARG A 126 0.78 6.03 8.22
N GLU A 127 1.56 6.64 7.33
CA GLU A 127 1.43 8.07 7.04
C GLU A 127 0.12 8.41 6.34
N GLY A 128 -0.32 7.58 5.38
CA GLY A 128 -1.58 7.74 4.68
C GLY A 128 -2.76 7.71 5.64
N ARG A 129 -2.83 6.73 6.55
CA ARG A 129 -3.89 6.67 7.57
C ARG A 129 -3.84 7.85 8.53
N ARG A 130 -2.65 8.27 8.96
CA ARG A 130 -2.49 9.44 9.82
C ARG A 130 -3.06 10.69 9.15
N LEU A 131 -2.78 10.89 7.86
CA LEU A 131 -3.32 12.02 7.09
C LEU A 131 -4.85 11.93 6.88
N LEU A 132 -5.39 10.73 6.65
CA LEU A 132 -6.85 10.52 6.53
C LEU A 132 -7.60 10.79 7.83
N ALA A 133 -6.92 10.74 8.98
CA ALA A 133 -7.50 11.03 10.28
C ALA A 133 -7.49 12.53 10.63
N LEU A 134 -6.75 13.36 9.88
CA LEU A 134 -6.69 14.80 10.13
C LEU A 134 -7.87 15.53 9.47
N PRO A 135 -8.35 16.64 10.07
CA PRO A 135 -9.24 17.57 9.39
C PRO A 135 -8.63 18.11 8.08
N TYR A 136 -9.49 18.49 7.12
CA TYR A 136 -9.07 18.91 5.78
C TYR A 136 -7.97 19.99 5.78
N GLU A 137 -8.16 21.00 6.61
CA GLU A 137 -7.30 22.18 6.71
C GLU A 137 -5.89 21.86 7.25
N GLU A 138 -5.74 20.75 7.96
CA GLU A 138 -4.50 20.36 8.61
C GLU A 138 -3.62 19.49 7.71
N HIS A 139 -4.20 18.54 6.96
CA HIS A 139 -3.40 17.67 6.09
C HIS A 139 -2.78 18.43 4.91
N ALA A 140 -3.41 19.51 4.42
CA ALA A 140 -2.86 20.35 3.35
C ALA A 140 -1.55 21.06 3.74
N LYS A 141 -1.36 21.32 5.05
CA LYS A 141 -0.14 21.93 5.59
C LYS A 141 0.97 20.89 5.78
N GLU A 142 0.61 19.65 6.13
CA GLU A 142 1.59 18.61 6.44
C GLU A 142 2.08 17.81 5.23
N ALA A 143 1.23 17.56 4.23
CA ALA A 143 1.57 16.72 3.09
C ALA A 143 2.74 17.22 2.21
N PRO A 144 2.89 18.53 1.95
CA PRO A 144 4.01 19.05 1.15
C PRO A 144 5.39 18.86 1.80
N ALA A 145 5.45 18.74 3.13
CA ALA A 145 6.70 18.72 3.90
C ALA A 145 7.38 17.34 3.95
N LYS A 146 6.69 16.25 3.62
CA LYS A 146 7.18 14.86 3.83
C LYS A 146 7.87 14.22 2.62
N GLY A 147 8.26 15.01 1.63
CA GLY A 147 9.03 14.59 0.46
C GLY A 147 8.20 14.01 -0.69
N GLN A 148 8.85 13.80 -1.84
CA GLN A 148 8.18 13.48 -3.13
C GLN A 148 7.33 12.20 -3.09
N ARG A 149 7.70 11.23 -2.25
CA ARG A 149 7.05 9.91 -2.16
C ARG A 149 5.63 9.98 -1.61
N LEU A 150 5.43 10.69 -0.49
CA LEU A 150 4.11 10.83 0.14
C LEU A 150 3.25 11.84 -0.63
N ARG A 151 3.87 12.85 -1.24
CA ARG A 151 3.18 13.86 -2.05
C ARG A 151 2.35 13.26 -3.19
N LEU A 152 2.91 12.31 -3.94
CA LEU A 152 2.18 11.69 -5.05
C LEU A 152 0.99 10.83 -4.60
N TYR A 153 1.11 10.17 -3.45
CA TYR A 153 -0.03 9.46 -2.84
C TYR A 153 -1.07 10.45 -2.34
N TYR A 154 -0.65 11.54 -1.71
CA TYR A 154 -1.53 12.59 -1.23
C TYR A 154 -2.40 13.17 -2.35
N GLU A 155 -1.77 13.65 -3.43
CA GLU A 155 -2.46 14.24 -4.58
C GLU A 155 -3.40 13.23 -5.26
N ALA A 156 -3.00 11.95 -5.34
CA ALA A 156 -3.78 10.92 -6.02
C ALA A 156 -4.92 10.34 -5.17
N VAL A 157 -4.86 10.45 -3.84
CA VAL A 157 -5.74 9.70 -2.94
C VAL A 157 -6.33 10.55 -1.82
N ILE A 158 -5.47 11.16 -1.00
CA ILE A 158 -5.91 11.89 0.19
C ILE A 158 -6.72 13.13 -0.20
N GLU A 159 -6.18 13.95 -1.09
CA GLU A 159 -6.82 15.20 -1.51
C GLU A 159 -8.20 14.98 -2.16
N PRO A 160 -8.39 14.04 -3.11
CA PRO A 160 -9.71 13.73 -3.65
C PRO A 160 -10.75 13.33 -2.60
N LEU A 161 -10.38 12.47 -1.65
CA LEU A 161 -11.28 12.02 -0.58
C LEU A 161 -11.69 13.18 0.33
N ALA A 162 -10.73 14.04 0.65
CA ALA A 162 -10.95 15.12 1.59
C ALA A 162 -11.78 16.26 0.96
N ARG A 163 -11.55 16.59 -0.33
CA ARG A 163 -12.41 17.51 -1.09
C ARG A 163 -13.85 17.00 -1.25
N GLY A 164 -14.04 15.69 -1.41
CA GLY A 164 -15.36 15.07 -1.51
C GLY A 164 -16.14 15.16 -0.20
N SER A 165 -15.46 15.06 0.94
CA SER A 165 -16.08 15.12 2.27
C SER A 165 -16.59 16.51 2.63
N SER A 166 -15.91 17.58 2.20
CA SER A 166 -16.33 18.97 2.47
C SER A 166 -17.61 19.40 1.72
N ARG A 167 -18.11 18.64 0.74
CA ARG A 167 -19.31 18.98 -0.03
C ARG A 167 -20.62 18.47 0.60
N HIS A 168 -20.56 17.70 1.68
CA HIS A 168 -21.73 17.15 2.37
C HIS A 168 -22.10 17.88 3.68
N HIS A 169 -21.53 19.06 3.91
CA HIS A 169 -21.88 19.97 5.01
C HIS A 169 -22.47 21.28 4.47
N PHE A 170 -23.60 21.21 3.75
CA PHE A 170 -24.48 22.34 3.48
C PHE A 170 -25.93 21.86 3.36
#